data_AF-A0A1I2MZZ0-F1
#
_entry.id   AF-A0A1I2MZZ0-F1
#
_cell.length_a   1.000
_cell.length_b   1.000
_cell.length_c   1.000
_cell.angle_alpha   90.00
_cell.angle_beta   90.00
_cell.angle_gamma   90.00
#
_symmetry.space_group_name_H-M   'P 1'
#
loop_
_entity.id
_entity.type
_entity.pdbx_description
1 polymer ?
#
loop_
_entity_poly.entity_id
_entity_poly.type
_entity_poly.pdbx_seq_one_letter_code
_entity_poly.pdbx_strand_id
1 'polypeptide(L)'
;MKKTIKIDGKEYTLKHCIRARIIFESITGKMWNLNTITDQTVYFYSMLIAGSGDGVPGYDRFLDCLDEEPGLFVQYTEFMQSAIDAERSLLGDKKTEDSGKN
;
A
#
# COMPACT_ATOMS: atom_id res chain seq x y z
N MET A 1 3.59 7.19 3.86
CA MET A 1 3.99 6.52 5.12
C MET A 1 4.90 5.33 4.83
N LYS A 2 5.66 4.83 5.82
CA LYS A 2 6.52 3.64 5.66
C LYS A 2 6.29 2.63 6.80
N LYS A 3 6.40 1.33 6.51
CA LYS A 3 6.39 0.23 7.49
C LYS A 3 7.43 -0.81 7.05
N THR A 4 8.19 -1.34 7.99
CA THR A 4 9.08 -2.48 7.71
C THR A 4 8.30 -3.77 7.89
N ILE A 5 8.44 -4.70 6.95
CA ILE A 5 7.89 -6.05 7.04
C ILE A 5 8.99 -7.06 6.73
N LYS A 6 8.85 -8.28 7.25
CA LYS A 6 9.80 -9.36 6.99
C LYS A 6 9.15 -10.35 6.03
N ILE A 7 9.78 -10.60 4.89
CA ILE A 7 9.33 -11.60 3.91
C ILE A 7 10.52 -12.54 3.69
N ASP A 8 10.31 -13.85 3.86
CA ASP A 8 11.34 -14.87 3.62
C ASP A 8 12.66 -14.58 4.35
N GLY A 9 12.56 -14.22 5.63
CA GLY A 9 13.73 -13.92 6.46
C GLY A 9 14.37 -12.55 6.24
N LYS A 10 13.98 -11.79 5.19
CA LYS A 10 14.56 -10.49 4.84
C LYS A 10 13.63 -9.33 5.16
N GLU A 11 14.20 -8.20 5.57
CA GLU A 11 13.44 -7.00 5.86
C GLU A 11 13.23 -6.15 4.60
N TYR A 12 11.98 -5.74 4.39
CA TYR A 12 11.58 -4.86 3.32
C TYR A 12 10.80 -3.68 3.87
N THR A 13 10.95 -2.53 3.22
CA THR A 13 10.15 -1.34 3.51
C THR A 13 8.96 -1.26 2.56
N LEU A 14 7.76 -1.25 3.11
CA LEU A 14 6.54 -0.81 2.42
C LEU A 14 6.46 0.70 2.46
N LYS A 15 6.18 1.29 1.31
CA LYS A 15 6.03 2.74 1.19
C LYS A 15 4.76 3.12 0.44
N HIS A 16 3.74 3.55 1.19
CA HIS A 16 2.55 4.19 0.62
C HIS A 16 2.92 5.62 0.17
N CYS A 17 3.05 5.82 -1.15
CA CYS A 17 3.44 7.07 -1.77
C CYS A 17 3.02 7.14 -3.26
N ILE A 18 3.11 8.32 -3.87
CA ILE A 18 2.79 8.54 -5.30
C ILE A 18 3.59 7.59 -6.19
N ARG A 19 4.87 7.33 -5.89
CA ARG A 19 5.70 6.39 -6.65
C ARG A 19 5.09 4.98 -6.68
N ALA A 20 4.57 4.48 -5.56
CA ALA A 20 3.91 3.18 -5.52
C ALA A 20 2.64 3.16 -6.38
N ARG A 21 1.88 4.27 -6.41
CA ARG A 21 0.69 4.42 -7.26
C ARG A 21 1.07 4.37 -8.74
N ILE A 22 2.12 5.09 -9.15
CA ILE A 22 2.62 5.08 -10.54
C ILE A 22 3.16 3.69 -10.94
N ILE A 23 3.89 3.00 -10.05
CA ILE A 23 4.38 1.64 -10.31
C ILE A 23 3.19 0.70 -10.55
N PHE A 24 2.15 0.80 -9.74
CA PHE A 24 0.93 0.02 -9.92
C PHE A 24 0.27 0.27 -11.27
N GLU A 25 0.08 1.53 -11.67
CA GLU A 25 -0.49 1.87 -12.98
C GLU A 25 0.39 1.36 -14.12
N SER A 26 1.71 1.41 -13.96
CA SER A 26 2.67 0.91 -14.95
C SER A 26 2.61 -0.61 -15.11
N ILE A 27 2.42 -1.35 -14.01
CA ILE A 27 2.30 -2.82 -14.03
C ILE A 27 0.96 -3.25 -14.62
N THR A 28 -0.13 -2.57 -14.24
CA THR A 28 -1.49 -2.99 -14.58
C THR A 28 -2.04 -2.37 -15.86
N GLY A 29 -1.43 -1.30 -16.35
CA GLY A 29 -1.94 -0.52 -17.49
C GLY A 29 -3.25 0.21 -17.23
N LYS A 30 -3.68 0.32 -15.96
CA LYS A 30 -4.96 0.91 -15.58
C LYS A 30 -4.76 2.09 -14.63
N MET A 31 -5.73 3.00 -14.61
CA MET A 31 -5.73 4.11 -13.65
C MET A 31 -5.82 3.60 -12.21
N TRP A 32 -5.16 4.32 -11.30
CA TRP A 32 -5.11 4.04 -9.88
C TRP A 32 -6.51 3.75 -9.29
N ASN A 33 -6.76 2.48 -8.95
CA ASN A 33 -7.92 2.02 -8.21
C ASN A 33 -7.69 0.61 -7.65
N LEU A 34 -8.14 0.38 -6.41
CA LEU A 34 -7.98 -0.88 -5.68
C LEU A 34 -9.34 -1.55 -5.40
N ASN A 35 -9.94 -2.17 -6.41
CA ASN A 35 -11.26 -2.80 -6.31
C ASN A 35 -11.19 -4.32 -6.12
N THR A 36 -10.14 -4.96 -6.64
CA THR A 36 -10.00 -6.43 -6.64
C THR A 36 -8.86 -6.89 -5.74
N ILE A 37 -8.86 -8.17 -5.38
CA ILE A 37 -7.72 -8.78 -4.67
C ILE A 37 -6.43 -8.70 -5.49
N THR A 38 -6.53 -8.82 -6.82
CA THR A 38 -5.40 -8.61 -7.73
C THR A 38 -4.86 -7.20 -7.58
N ASP A 39 -5.74 -6.19 -7.51
CA ASP A 39 -5.31 -4.81 -7.34
C ASP A 39 -4.57 -4.60 -6.01
N GLN A 40 -5.14 -5.13 -4.93
CA GLN A 40 -4.54 -5.07 -3.60
C GLN A 40 -3.15 -5.73 -3.59
N THR A 41 -3.03 -6.89 -4.24
CA THR A 41 -1.80 -7.68 -4.29
C THR A 41 -0.72 -7.00 -5.14
N VAL A 42 -1.09 -6.51 -6.33
CA VAL A 42 -0.18 -5.75 -7.20
C VAL A 42 0.24 -4.45 -6.52
N TYR A 43 -0.65 -3.79 -5.78
CA TYR A 43 -0.27 -2.59 -5.06
C TYR A 43 0.64 -2.86 -3.87
N PHE A 44 0.41 -3.94 -3.13
CA PHE A 44 1.31 -4.40 -2.08
C PHE A 44 2.74 -4.59 -2.65
N TYR A 45 2.85 -5.27 -3.78
CA TYR A 45 4.11 -5.43 -4.50
C TYR A 45 4.71 -4.09 -4.95
N SER A 46 3.88 -3.18 -5.46
CA SER A 46 4.31 -1.84 -5.88
C SER A 46 4.89 -1.02 -4.72
N MET A 47 4.34 -1.16 -3.51
CA MET A 47 4.87 -0.51 -2.32
C MET A 47 6.20 -1.08 -1.86
N LEU A 48 6.43 -2.39 -2.05
CA LEU A 48 7.73 -3.02 -1.80
C LEU A 48 8.78 -2.43 -2.72
N ILE A 49 8.51 -2.36 -4.04
CA ILE A 49 9.42 -1.77 -5.03
C ILE A 49 9.71 -0.31 -4.67
N ALA A 50 8.66 0.47 -4.36
CA ALA A 50 8.81 1.89 -4.05
C ALA A 50 9.64 2.16 -2.78
N GLY A 51 9.65 1.23 -1.83
CA GLY A 51 10.34 1.36 -0.55
C GLY A 51 11.73 0.71 -0.49
N SER A 52 11.89 -0.45 -1.13
CA SER A 52 13.11 -1.29 -1.03
C SER A 52 13.90 -1.39 -2.34
N GLY A 53 13.36 -0.90 -3.46
CA GLY A 53 14.05 -0.87 -4.75
C GLY A 53 14.33 -2.26 -5.34
N ASP A 54 15.51 -2.42 -5.93
CA ASP A 54 15.89 -3.58 -6.74
C ASP A 54 16.12 -4.88 -5.92
N GLY A 55 16.03 -4.82 -4.59
CA GLY A 55 16.17 -5.97 -3.71
C GLY A 55 14.90 -6.81 -3.52
N VAL A 56 13.77 -6.38 -4.08
CA VAL A 56 12.46 -7.02 -3.91
C VAL A 56 12.41 -8.34 -4.69
N PRO A 57 11.83 -9.42 -4.13
CA PRO A 57 11.64 -10.67 -4.87
C PRO A 57 10.84 -10.46 -6.15
N GLY A 58 11.00 -11.35 -7.13
CA GLY A 58 10.12 -11.38 -8.30
C GLY A 58 8.66 -11.57 -7.89
N TYR A 59 7.72 -11.12 -8.73
CA TYR A 59 6.30 -11.12 -8.39
C TYR A 59 5.79 -12.52 -8.03
N ASP A 60 6.15 -13.55 -8.79
CA ASP A 60 5.74 -14.94 -8.50
C ASP A 60 6.26 -15.41 -7.13
N ARG A 61 7.54 -15.17 -6.83
CA ARG A 61 8.10 -15.50 -5.50
C ARG A 61 7.42 -14.73 -4.38
N PHE A 62 7.02 -13.49 -4.64
CA PHE A 62 6.24 -12.71 -3.67
C PHE A 62 4.87 -13.35 -3.42
N LEU A 63 4.18 -13.84 -4.45
CA LEU A 63 2.92 -14.57 -4.27
C LEU A 63 3.11 -15.86 -3.47
N ASP A 64 4.16 -16.64 -3.77
CA ASP A 64 4.50 -17.83 -2.98
C ASP A 64 4.67 -17.47 -1.50
N CYS A 65 5.35 -16.36 -1.19
CA CYS A 65 5.50 -15.90 0.19
C CYS A 65 4.17 -15.49 0.85
N LEU A 66 3.21 -14.96 0.08
CA LEU A 66 1.87 -14.65 0.61
C LEU A 66 1.08 -15.93 0.93
N ASP A 67 1.24 -16.98 0.11
CA ASP A 67 0.61 -18.28 0.34
C ASP A 67 1.25 -19.03 1.53
N GLU A 68 2.58 -18.96 1.65
CA GLU A 68 3.34 -19.52 2.78
C GLU A 68 3.05 -18.78 4.10
N GLU A 69 2.90 -17.45 4.07
CA GLU A 69 2.66 -16.60 5.23
C GLU A 69 1.48 -15.63 5.01
N PRO A 70 0.23 -16.09 5.17
CA PRO A 70 -0.97 -15.26 4.98
C PRO A 70 -1.04 -14.02 5.90
N GLY A 71 -0.32 -14.06 7.02
CA GLY A 71 -0.18 -12.92 7.95
C GLY A 71 0.46 -11.68 7.32
N LEU A 72 1.21 -11.83 6.22
CA LEU A 72 1.75 -10.70 5.46
C LEU A 72 0.65 -9.82 4.87
N PHE A 73 -0.42 -10.44 4.36
CA PHE A 73 -1.55 -9.71 3.79
C PHE A 73 -2.31 -8.95 4.88
N VAL A 74 -2.46 -9.53 6.07
CA VAL A 74 -3.03 -8.85 7.25
C VAL A 74 -2.21 -7.60 7.60
N GLN A 75 -0.89 -7.75 7.72
CA GLN A 75 0.02 -6.63 8.04
C GLN A 75 -0.04 -5.51 6.99
N TYR A 76 -0.21 -5.86 5.71
CA TYR A 76 -0.45 -4.92 4.62
C TYR A 76 -1.77 -4.18 4.79
N THR A 77 -2.88 -4.88 5.07
CA THR A 77 -4.19 -4.25 5.25
C THR A 77 -4.21 -3.28 6.43
N GLU A 78 -3.60 -3.63 7.56
CA GLU A 78 -3.47 -2.74 8.73
C GLU A 78 -2.65 -1.48 8.41
N PHE A 79 -1.56 -1.66 7.66
CA PHE A 79 -0.73 -0.54 7.21
C PHE A 79 -1.50 0.38 6.28
N MET A 80 -2.27 -0.17 5.33
CA MET A 80 -3.09 0.59 4.41
C MET A 80 -4.18 1.37 5.13
N GLN A 81 -4.87 0.75 6.09
CA GLN A 81 -5.86 1.43 6.91
C GLN A 81 -5.26 2.64 7.63
N SER A 82 -4.12 2.42 8.30
CA SER A 82 -3.38 3.50 8.98
C SER A 82 -2.92 4.60 8.01
N ALA A 83 -2.49 4.23 6.80
CA ALA A 83 -2.05 5.17 5.79
C ALA A 83 -3.19 6.05 5.26
N ILE A 84 -4.36 5.45 5.02
CA ILE A 84 -5.56 6.15 4.57
C ILE A 84 -6.07 7.08 5.67
N ASP A 85 -6.08 6.63 6.93
CA ASP A 85 -6.56 7.45 8.04
C ASP A 85 -5.63 8.64 8.31
N ALA A 86 -4.32 8.46 8.16
CA ALA A 86 -3.37 9.57 8.20
C ALA A 86 -3.55 10.54 7.03
N GLU A 87 -3.76 10.06 5.80
CA GLU A 87 -4.03 10.91 4.63
C GLU A 87 -5.34 11.70 4.82
N ARG A 88 -6.38 11.07 5.35
CA ARG A 88 -7.65 11.72 5.71
C ARG A 88 -7.45 12.78 6.78
N SER A 89 -6.66 12.51 7.83
CA SER A 89 -6.37 13.48 8.88
C SER A 89 -5.58 14.68 8.35
N LEU A 90 -4.61 14.46 7.47
CA LEU A 90 -3.81 15.53 6.86
C LEU A 90 -4.62 16.40 5.89
N LEU A 91 -5.59 15.82 5.20
CA LEU A 91 -6.49 16.52 4.28
C LEU A 91 -7.75 17.07 4.98
N GLY A 92 -7.98 16.73 6.25
CA GLY A 92 -9.25 16.82 6.96
C GLY A 92 -9.20 17.52 8.31
N ASP A 93 -8.74 18.78 8.32
CA ASP A 93 -9.19 19.83 9.23
C ASP A 93 -9.71 21.05 8.42
N LYS A 94 -10.64 20.76 7.52
CA LYS A 94 -11.61 21.74 7.00
C LYS A 94 -13.00 21.19 7.23
N LYS A 95 -13.42 21.11 8.49
CA LYS A 95 -14.85 21.26 8.79
C LYS A 95 -15.18 22.71 8.48
N THR A 96 -15.87 22.94 7.37
CA THR A 96 -16.68 24.14 7.17
C THR A 96 -17.67 24.22 8.32
N GLU A 97 -17.39 25.06 9.31
CA GLU A 97 -18.42 25.67 10.15
C GLU A 97 -19.24 26.59 9.23
N ASP A 98 -20.33 26.08 8.67
CA ASP A 98 -21.36 26.92 8.05
C ASP A 98 -22.54 27.05 9.04
N SER A 99 -22.51 28.16 9.75
CA SER A 99 -23.62 29.11 9.93
C SER A 99 -25.05 28.53 9.95
N GLY A 100 -25.46 27.99 11.10
CA GLY A 100 -26.87 27.66 11.39
C GLY A 100 -27.40 28.43 12.61
N LYS A 101 -27.27 29.76 12.63
CA LYS A 101 -28.08 30.63 13.50
C LYS A 101 -29.02 31.44 12.62
N ASN A 102 -30.27 31.00 12.51
CA ASN A 102 -31.40 31.89 12.32
C ASN A 102 -32.67 31.28 12.93
#